data_AF-A0A1J3FHL2-F1
#
_entry.id   AF-A0A1J3FHL2-F1
#
_cell.length_a   1.000
_cell.length_b   1.000
_cell.length_c   1.000
_cell.angle_alpha   90.00
_cell.angle_beta   90.00
_cell.angle_gamma   90.00
#
_symmetry.space_group_name_H-M   'P 1'
#
loop_
_entity.id
_entity.type
_entity.pdbx_description
1 polymer ?
#
loop_
_entity_poly.entity_id
_entity_poly.type
_entity_poly.pdbx_seq_one_letter_code
_entity_poly.pdbx_strand_id
1 'polypeptide(L)'
;GYSKGDYCLDNLKDLLRFLRRDDPESREVFKQVCAWNIVSKDLIPIIEHYQDEHNLVLNAVKVLVFLTMPIEPDSDDVPQQIEYLWGLTSAITFSNIVAVIVSLLETPLENLESDEFNEEDWKLVQLVLTLFRNLLAIHDISPIQKAGESTCYFLSLRDQFLQLLSRENVMDIFLVITQTIEGRNSLLRHDNLLLLEIYHYILLGQDV
;
A
#
# COMPACT_ATOMS: atom_id res chain seq x y z
N GLY A 1 -7.41 -19.96 -13.13
CA GLY A 1 -7.03 -20.24 -11.74
C GLY A 1 -5.54 -20.06 -11.64
N TYR A 2 -5.08 -19.33 -10.62
CA TYR A 2 -3.66 -19.10 -10.37
C TYR A 2 -3.10 -20.20 -9.46
N SER A 3 -1.92 -20.72 -9.77
CA SER A 3 -1.26 -21.77 -9.02
C SER A 3 0.11 -21.28 -8.56
N LYS A 4 0.29 -21.19 -7.24
CA LYS A 4 1.59 -20.83 -6.65
C LYS A 4 2.59 -21.96 -6.84
N GLY A 5 3.87 -21.62 -6.97
CA GLY A 5 4.96 -22.60 -6.96
C GLY A 5 5.25 -23.14 -5.55
N ASP A 6 5.96 -24.27 -5.46
CA ASP A 6 6.27 -24.95 -4.20
C ASP A 6 7.03 -24.07 -3.19
N TYR A 7 7.87 -23.14 -3.69
CA TYR A 7 8.69 -22.24 -2.89
C TYR A 7 8.15 -20.81 -2.83
N CYS A 8 6.85 -20.60 -3.09
CA CYS A 8 6.27 -19.26 -3.20
C CYS A 8 6.54 -18.37 -1.98
N LEU A 9 6.37 -18.88 -0.77
CA LEU A 9 6.61 -18.12 0.46
C LEU A 9 8.07 -17.73 0.64
N ASP A 10 8.99 -18.65 0.31
CA ASP A 10 10.43 -18.38 0.43
C ASP A 10 10.89 -17.37 -0.62
N ASN A 11 10.37 -17.48 -1.85
CA ASN A 11 10.60 -16.50 -2.91
C ASN A 11 10.11 -15.09 -2.52
N LEU A 12 8.94 -14.96 -1.88
CA LEU A 12 8.46 -13.66 -1.38
C LEU A 12 9.38 -13.11 -0.27
N LYS A 13 9.86 -13.96 0.64
CA LYS A 13 10.82 -13.55 1.68
C LYS A 13 12.15 -13.11 1.09
N ASP A 14 12.63 -13.77 0.04
CA ASP A 14 13.84 -13.38 -0.67
C ASP A 14 13.65 -12.07 -1.42
N LEU A 15 12.53 -11.89 -2.11
CA LEU A 15 12.17 -10.63 -2.75
C LEU A 15 12.14 -9.48 -1.74
N LEU A 16 11.54 -9.70 -0.55
CA LEU A 16 11.59 -8.73 0.54
C LEU A 16 13.00 -8.42 1.01
N ARG A 17 13.89 -9.42 1.08
CA ARG A 17 15.30 -9.20 1.46
C ARG A 17 16.03 -8.35 0.41
N PHE A 18 15.74 -8.55 -0.87
CA PHE A 18 16.30 -7.73 -1.94
C PHE A 18 15.77 -6.30 -1.88
N LEU A 19 14.45 -6.10 -1.78
CA LEU A 19 13.84 -4.76 -1.69
C LEU A 19 14.31 -3.96 -0.47
N ARG A 20 14.52 -4.62 0.69
CA ARG A 20 15.06 -3.96 1.89
C ARG A 20 16.50 -3.47 1.76
N ARG A 21 17.27 -4.09 0.86
CA ARG A 21 18.67 -3.76 0.59
C ARG A 21 18.83 -3.01 -0.72
N ASP A 22 17.71 -2.70 -1.37
CA ASP A 22 17.73 -1.93 -2.60
C ASP A 22 18.24 -0.54 -2.29
N ASP A 23 19.04 -0.02 -3.20
CA ASP A 23 19.64 1.28 -3.03
C ASP A 23 18.56 2.37 -3.20
N PRO A 24 18.43 3.31 -2.25
CA PRO A 24 17.32 4.27 -2.26
C PRO A 24 17.41 5.28 -3.41
N GLU A 25 18.62 5.54 -3.93
CA GLU A 25 18.83 6.44 -5.07
C GLU A 25 18.50 5.75 -6.38
N SER A 26 19.11 4.59 -6.67
CA SER A 26 18.98 3.90 -7.96
C SER A 26 17.72 3.02 -8.07
N ARG A 27 17.29 2.39 -6.97
CA ARG A 27 16.09 1.53 -6.87
C ARG A 27 16.00 0.46 -7.96
N GLU A 28 17.13 -0.19 -8.25
CA GLU A 28 17.24 -1.17 -9.34
C GLU A 28 16.37 -2.41 -9.11
N VAL A 29 16.27 -2.91 -7.87
CA VAL A 29 15.39 -4.06 -7.58
C VAL A 29 13.93 -3.66 -7.80
N PHE A 30 13.50 -2.50 -7.29
CA PHE A 30 12.17 -1.96 -7.53
C PHE A 30 11.87 -1.84 -9.03
N LYS A 31 12.74 -1.19 -9.81
CA LYS A 31 12.58 -1.02 -11.27
C LYS A 31 12.44 -2.38 -11.96
N GLN A 32 13.27 -3.36 -11.59
CA GLN A 32 13.24 -4.69 -12.20
C GLN A 32 11.95 -5.47 -11.88
N VAL A 33 11.46 -5.39 -10.64
CA VAL A 33 10.22 -6.04 -10.19
C VAL A 33 9.01 -5.45 -10.90
N CYS A 34 8.99 -4.13 -11.06
CA CYS A 34 7.96 -3.43 -11.82
C CYS A 34 8.01 -3.79 -13.32
N ALA A 35 9.19 -3.83 -13.93
CA ALA A 35 9.37 -4.23 -15.32
C ALA A 35 8.88 -5.66 -15.61
N TRP A 36 8.99 -6.58 -14.64
CA TRP A 36 8.46 -7.94 -14.77
C TRP A 36 6.93 -8.04 -14.56
N ASN A 37 6.30 -6.96 -14.10
CA ASN A 37 4.88 -6.89 -13.75
C ASN A 37 4.49 -7.93 -12.68
N ILE A 38 5.34 -8.10 -11.66
CA ILE A 38 5.15 -9.08 -10.58
C ILE A 38 3.87 -8.79 -9.79
N VAL A 39 3.48 -7.53 -9.64
CA VAL A 39 2.26 -7.16 -8.90
C VAL A 39 1.02 -7.73 -9.55
N SER A 40 0.82 -7.50 -10.85
CA SER A 40 -0.37 -8.00 -11.56
C SER A 40 -0.32 -9.50 -11.81
N LYS A 41 0.87 -10.07 -12.05
CA LYS A 41 1.02 -11.49 -12.39
C LYS A 41 0.97 -12.41 -11.18
N ASP A 42 1.50 -11.97 -10.04
CA ASP A 42 1.74 -12.82 -8.88
C ASP A 42 1.16 -12.25 -7.59
N LEU A 43 1.50 -11.03 -7.19
CA LEU A 43 1.08 -10.53 -5.85
C LEU A 43 -0.44 -10.41 -5.72
N ILE A 44 -1.12 -9.84 -6.73
CA ILE A 44 -2.58 -9.73 -6.74
C ILE A 44 -3.22 -11.13 -6.68
N PRO A 45 -2.91 -12.07 -7.58
CA PRO A 45 -3.45 -13.43 -7.50
C PRO A 45 -3.13 -14.17 -6.19
N ILE A 46 -1.94 -13.95 -5.60
CA ILE A 46 -1.57 -14.54 -4.31
C ILE A 46 -2.51 -14.05 -3.21
N ILE A 47 -2.72 -12.73 -3.14
CA ILE A 47 -3.58 -12.11 -2.12
C ILE A 47 -5.04 -12.55 -2.33
N GLU A 48 -5.53 -12.59 -3.57
CA GLU A 48 -6.93 -12.95 -3.85
C GLU A 48 -7.24 -14.44 -3.63
N HIS A 49 -6.32 -15.35 -3.98
CA HIS A 49 -6.62 -16.79 -4.02
C HIS A 49 -6.10 -17.61 -2.84
N TYR A 50 -5.18 -17.09 -2.03
CA TYR A 50 -4.60 -17.82 -0.90
C TYR A 50 -4.86 -17.12 0.44
N GLN A 51 -6.07 -16.57 0.62
CA GLN A 51 -6.49 -15.84 1.83
C GLN A 51 -6.35 -16.67 3.11
N ASP A 52 -6.58 -17.99 3.02
CA ASP A 52 -6.42 -18.93 4.13
C ASP A 52 -4.95 -19.09 4.57
N GLU A 53 -3.99 -18.76 3.71
CA GLU A 53 -2.56 -18.80 4.00
C GLU A 53 -2.07 -17.44 4.49
N HIS A 54 -2.48 -17.04 5.70
CA HIS A 54 -2.21 -15.72 6.27
C HIS A 54 -0.73 -15.28 6.16
N ASN A 55 0.22 -16.16 6.44
CA ASN A 55 1.65 -15.85 6.30
C ASN A 55 2.07 -15.52 4.86
N LEU A 56 1.47 -16.16 3.86
CA LEU A 56 1.77 -15.90 2.46
C LEU A 56 1.23 -14.53 2.05
N VAL A 57 -0.04 -14.25 2.38
CA VAL A 57 -0.70 -12.96 2.13
C VAL A 57 0.07 -11.82 2.80
N LEU A 58 0.44 -11.96 4.07
CA LEU A 58 1.21 -10.94 4.78
C LEU A 58 2.56 -10.64 4.12
N ASN A 59 3.26 -11.65 3.59
CA ASN A 59 4.51 -11.40 2.88
C ASN A 59 4.26 -10.71 1.52
N ALA A 60 3.18 -11.03 0.82
CA ALA A 60 2.80 -10.33 -0.41
C ALA A 60 2.44 -8.86 -0.14
N VAL A 61 1.67 -8.57 0.91
CA VAL A 61 1.34 -7.20 1.34
C VAL A 61 2.61 -6.42 1.73
N LYS A 62 3.55 -7.05 2.45
CA LYS A 62 4.85 -6.43 2.73
C LYS A 62 5.61 -6.07 1.45
N VAL A 63 5.58 -6.93 0.42
CA VAL A 63 6.22 -6.61 -0.87
C VAL A 63 5.56 -5.38 -1.48
N LEU A 64 4.22 -5.29 -1.47
CA LEU A 64 3.50 -4.11 -1.95
C LEU A 64 3.89 -2.83 -1.19
N VAL A 65 4.09 -2.90 0.13
CA VAL A 65 4.55 -1.76 0.93
C VAL A 65 5.92 -1.27 0.47
N PHE A 66 6.87 -2.19 0.26
CA PHE A 66 8.22 -1.82 -0.22
C PHE A 66 8.20 -1.27 -1.66
N LEU A 67 7.37 -1.84 -2.53
CA LEU A 67 7.24 -1.36 -3.90
C LEU A 67 6.58 0.02 -3.99
N THR A 68 5.70 0.36 -3.05
CA THR A 68 4.99 1.65 -3.05
C THR A 68 5.69 2.74 -2.26
N MET A 69 6.90 2.49 -1.73
CA MET A 69 7.65 3.52 -1.00
C MET A 69 7.81 4.81 -1.81
N PRO A 70 7.64 5.99 -1.17
CA PRO A 70 7.86 7.29 -1.81
C PRO A 70 9.24 7.39 -2.46
N ILE A 71 9.33 8.14 -3.56
CA ILE A 71 10.58 8.39 -4.27
C ILE A 71 11.36 9.45 -3.51
N GLU A 72 12.65 9.23 -3.29
CA GLU A 72 13.52 10.25 -2.69
C GLU A 72 13.80 11.37 -3.71
N PRO A 73 13.86 12.65 -3.28
CA PRO A 73 14.06 13.78 -4.20
C PRO A 73 15.32 13.68 -5.06
N ASP A 74 16.37 13.05 -4.52
CA ASP A 74 17.68 12.89 -5.16
C ASP A 74 17.82 11.56 -5.92
N SER A 75 16.71 10.83 -6.12
CA SER A 75 16.70 9.51 -6.76
C SER A 75 16.93 9.56 -8.28
N ASP A 76 17.50 8.49 -8.84
CA ASP A 76 17.79 8.36 -10.25
C ASP A 76 16.54 7.99 -11.07
N ASP A 77 16.38 8.66 -12.22
CA ASP A 77 15.29 8.38 -13.17
C ASP A 77 13.89 8.46 -12.53
N VAL A 78 13.67 9.50 -11.71
CA VAL A 78 12.37 9.81 -11.08
C VAL A 78 11.18 9.70 -12.05
N PRO A 79 11.25 10.18 -13.32
CA PRO A 79 10.14 10.03 -14.25
C PRO A 79 9.69 8.58 -14.48
N GLN A 80 10.64 7.65 -14.64
CA GLN A 80 10.34 6.23 -14.82
C GLN A 80 9.77 5.61 -13.54
N GLN A 81 10.31 5.99 -12.38
CA GLN A 81 9.80 5.49 -11.10
C GLN A 81 8.35 5.93 -10.85
N ILE A 82 8.02 7.19 -11.17
CA ILE A 82 6.64 7.69 -11.12
C ILE A 82 5.72 6.87 -12.03
N GLU A 83 6.16 6.55 -13.25
CA GLU A 83 5.39 5.71 -14.18
C GLU A 83 5.11 4.32 -13.60
N TYR A 84 6.12 3.67 -13.00
CA TYR A 84 5.92 2.39 -12.33
C TYR A 84 4.96 2.49 -11.16
N LEU A 85 5.10 3.50 -10.29
CA LEU A 85 4.19 3.70 -9.15
C LEU A 85 2.74 3.89 -9.59
N TRP A 86 2.49 4.69 -10.63
CA TRP A 86 1.14 4.80 -11.21
C TRP A 86 0.62 3.49 -11.79
N GLY A 87 1.49 2.70 -12.41
CA GLY A 87 1.16 1.34 -12.87
C GLY A 87 0.74 0.42 -11.72
N LEU A 88 1.44 0.48 -10.59
CA LEU A 88 1.07 -0.25 -9.37
C LEU A 88 -0.30 0.20 -8.83
N THR A 89 -0.50 1.51 -8.70
CA THR A 89 -1.79 2.07 -8.25
C THR A 89 -2.92 1.62 -9.17
N SER A 90 -2.73 1.66 -10.48
CA SER A 90 -3.71 1.18 -11.47
C SER A 90 -4.05 -0.30 -11.25
N ALA A 91 -3.04 -1.17 -11.16
CA ALA A 91 -3.25 -2.60 -10.94
C ALA A 91 -4.01 -2.88 -9.64
N ILE A 92 -3.70 -2.17 -8.56
CA ILE A 92 -4.35 -2.32 -7.26
C ILE A 92 -5.79 -1.81 -7.31
N THR A 93 -6.04 -0.62 -7.86
CA THR A 93 -7.37 0.00 -7.96
C THR A 93 -8.38 -0.87 -8.71
N PHE A 94 -7.94 -1.60 -9.73
CA PHE A 94 -8.80 -2.48 -10.53
C PHE A 94 -8.82 -3.94 -10.08
N SER A 95 -8.22 -4.25 -8.92
CA SER A 95 -8.24 -5.59 -8.31
C SER A 95 -9.15 -5.64 -7.08
N ASN A 96 -9.35 -6.83 -6.51
CA ASN A 96 -10.11 -6.99 -5.27
C ASN A 96 -9.22 -7.02 -4.02
N ILE A 97 -7.92 -6.77 -4.15
CA ILE A 97 -6.99 -6.95 -3.02
C ILE A 97 -7.25 -5.97 -1.88
N VAL A 98 -7.83 -4.80 -2.14
CA VAL A 98 -8.11 -3.81 -1.08
C VAL A 98 -9.10 -4.39 -0.06
N ALA A 99 -10.16 -5.05 -0.52
CA ALA A 99 -11.12 -5.72 0.35
C ALA A 99 -10.45 -6.82 1.20
N VAL A 100 -9.59 -7.62 0.57
CA VAL A 100 -8.83 -8.70 1.24
C VAL A 100 -7.84 -8.14 2.25
N ILE A 101 -7.16 -7.04 1.93
CA ILE A 101 -6.20 -6.39 2.83
C ILE A 101 -6.94 -5.79 4.03
N VAL A 102 -8.12 -5.22 3.82
CA VAL A 102 -8.97 -4.71 4.90
C VAL A 102 -9.45 -5.84 5.81
N SER A 103 -9.81 -7.00 5.28
CA SER A 103 -10.25 -8.13 6.10
C SER A 103 -9.15 -8.67 7.02
N LEU A 104 -7.87 -8.41 6.73
CA LEU A 104 -6.76 -8.70 7.66
C LEU A 104 -6.88 -7.90 8.97
N LEU A 105 -7.63 -6.79 8.98
CA LEU A 105 -7.82 -5.93 10.14
C LEU A 105 -9.01 -6.34 11.00
N GLU A 106 -9.81 -7.35 10.63
CA GLU A 106 -10.96 -7.80 11.42
C GLU A 106 -10.56 -8.14 12.87
N THR A 107 -9.63 -9.08 13.06
CA THR A 107 -9.17 -9.48 14.41
C THR A 107 -8.49 -8.33 15.17
N PRO A 108 -7.55 -7.55 14.57
CA PRO A 108 -7.00 -6.38 15.24
C PRO A 108 -8.06 -5.37 15.72
N LEU A 109 -9.11 -5.12 14.93
CA LEU A 109 -10.16 -4.17 15.29
C LEU A 109 -11.10 -4.74 16.37
N GLU A 110 -11.42 -6.03 16.34
CA GLU A 110 -12.16 -6.70 17.42
C GLU A 110 -11.40 -6.65 18.76
N ASN A 111 -10.08 -6.90 18.73
CA ASN A 111 -9.22 -6.79 19.89
C ASN A 111 -9.12 -5.34 20.40
N LEU A 112 -9.18 -4.36 19.49
CA LEU A 112 -9.21 -2.93 19.84
C LEU A 112 -10.49 -2.55 20.59
N GLU A 113 -11.64 -3.05 20.17
CA GLU A 113 -12.91 -2.82 20.88
C GLU A 113 -12.97 -3.53 22.23
N SER A 114 -12.30 -4.67 22.36
CA SER A 114 -12.34 -5.53 23.55
C SER A 114 -11.26 -5.21 24.61
N ASP A 115 -10.47 -4.14 24.42
CA ASP A 115 -9.30 -3.81 25.25
C ASP A 115 -8.22 -4.93 25.30
N GLU A 116 -8.16 -5.80 24.29
CA GLU A 116 -7.18 -6.91 24.15
C GLU A 116 -6.08 -6.62 23.09
N PHE A 117 -6.09 -5.42 22.52
CA PHE A 117 -5.17 -4.99 21.47
C PHE A 117 -3.71 -5.07 21.87
N ASN A 118 -2.90 -5.78 21.08
CA ASN A 118 -1.50 -6.02 21.39
C ASN A 118 -0.55 -5.48 20.28
N GLU A 119 0.76 -5.68 20.50
CA GLU A 119 1.81 -5.23 19.59
C GLU A 119 1.77 -5.88 18.19
N GLU A 120 1.30 -7.13 18.10
CA GLU A 120 1.19 -7.84 16.82
C GLU A 120 0.02 -7.30 16.01
N ASP A 121 -1.11 -7.04 16.67
CA ASP A 121 -2.26 -6.35 16.07
C ASP A 121 -1.83 -4.98 15.56
N TRP A 122 -1.06 -4.23 16.37
CA TRP A 122 -0.57 -2.92 15.97
C TRP A 122 0.35 -2.98 14.75
N LYS A 123 1.29 -3.93 14.70
CA LYS A 123 2.18 -4.08 13.54
C LYS A 123 1.41 -4.39 12.26
N LEU A 124 0.32 -5.15 12.36
CA LEU A 124 -0.53 -5.45 11.22
C LEU A 124 -1.30 -4.20 10.77
N VAL A 125 -1.91 -3.47 11.70
CA VAL A 125 -2.57 -2.18 11.41
C VAL A 125 -1.58 -1.21 10.76
N GLN A 126 -0.40 -1.02 11.36
CA GLN A 126 0.65 -0.14 10.84
C GLN A 126 1.11 -0.53 9.43
N LEU A 127 1.25 -1.82 9.15
CA LEU A 127 1.59 -2.31 7.81
C LEU A 127 0.53 -1.88 6.77
N VAL A 128 -0.75 -2.07 7.09
CA VAL A 128 -1.86 -1.74 6.18
C VAL A 128 -2.00 -0.23 6.01
N LEU A 129 -1.91 0.54 7.11
CA LEU A 129 -1.90 2.01 7.05
C LEU A 129 -0.74 2.54 6.21
N THR A 130 0.46 1.96 6.36
CA THR A 130 1.64 2.36 5.57
C THR A 130 1.44 2.10 4.09
N LEU A 131 0.84 0.97 3.71
CA LEU A 131 0.50 0.67 2.32
C LEU A 131 -0.42 1.75 1.74
N PHE A 132 -1.51 2.07 2.44
CA PHE A 132 -2.45 3.07 1.95
C PHE A 132 -1.86 4.47 1.93
N ARG A 133 -1.08 4.86 2.94
CA ARG A 133 -0.31 6.12 2.94
C ARG A 133 0.57 6.22 1.71
N ASN A 134 1.35 5.17 1.43
CA ASN A 134 2.23 5.10 0.27
C ASN A 134 1.47 5.27 -1.05
N LEU A 135 0.35 4.56 -1.22
CA LEU A 135 -0.48 4.67 -2.42
C LEU A 135 -1.11 6.06 -2.59
N LEU A 136 -1.61 6.64 -1.50
CA LEU A 136 -2.20 7.99 -1.49
C LEU A 136 -1.16 9.08 -1.79
N ALA A 137 0.09 8.86 -1.39
CA ALA A 137 1.22 9.74 -1.64
C ALA A 137 1.64 9.79 -3.11
N ILE A 138 1.16 8.87 -3.97
CA ILE A 138 1.43 8.91 -5.40
C ILE A 138 0.53 9.98 -6.03
N HIS A 139 1.09 11.18 -6.18
CA HIS A 139 0.39 12.35 -6.75
C HIS A 139 1.22 13.09 -7.80
N ASP A 140 2.54 12.83 -7.87
CA ASP A 140 3.39 13.46 -8.87
C ASP A 140 3.07 12.94 -10.27
N ILE A 141 3.01 13.87 -11.21
CA ILE A 141 2.85 13.60 -12.64
C ILE A 141 4.14 14.04 -13.32
N SER A 142 4.81 13.10 -13.99
CA SER A 142 6.06 13.36 -14.71
C SER A 142 5.87 14.50 -15.74
N PRO A 143 6.89 15.32 -16.03
CA PRO A 143 6.83 16.35 -17.08
C PRO A 143 6.41 15.79 -18.45
N ILE A 144 6.78 14.54 -18.76
CA ILE A 144 6.40 13.84 -20.01
C ILE A 144 4.89 13.53 -20.00
N GLN A 145 4.33 13.21 -18.84
CA GLN A 145 2.91 12.92 -18.64
C GLN A 145 2.05 14.21 -18.60
N LYS A 146 2.63 15.35 -18.20
CA LYS A 146 1.97 16.67 -18.18
C LYS A 146 1.71 17.26 -19.57
N ALA A 147 2.40 16.78 -20.61
CA ALA A 147 2.32 17.33 -21.97
C ALA A 147 1.16 16.77 -22.83
N GLY A 148 0.32 15.86 -22.30
CA GLY A 148 -0.78 15.21 -23.06
C GLY A 148 -2.06 14.93 -22.25
N GLU A 149 -3.00 14.20 -22.87
CA GLU A 149 -4.29 13.75 -22.27
C GLU A 149 -4.13 12.86 -21.02
N SER A 150 -2.90 12.42 -20.72
CA SER A 150 -2.55 11.56 -19.60
C SER A 150 -2.82 12.18 -18.21
N THR A 151 -2.85 13.51 -18.09
CA THR A 151 -3.14 14.17 -16.81
C THR A 151 -4.56 13.86 -16.33
N CYS A 152 -5.54 13.87 -17.24
CA CYS A 152 -6.93 13.53 -16.91
C CYS A 152 -7.07 12.06 -16.50
N TYR A 153 -6.27 11.16 -17.08
CA TYR A 153 -6.25 9.75 -16.70
C TYR A 153 -5.77 9.56 -15.25
N PHE A 154 -4.65 10.17 -14.85
CA PHE A 154 -4.12 10.02 -13.49
C PHE A 154 -5.02 10.65 -12.42
N LEU A 155 -5.63 11.80 -12.73
CA LEU A 155 -6.64 12.40 -11.85
C LEU A 155 -7.85 11.47 -11.68
N SER A 156 -8.39 10.93 -12.78
CA SER A 156 -9.49 9.96 -12.71
C SER A 156 -9.11 8.69 -11.95
N LEU A 157 -7.88 8.19 -12.12
CA LEU A 157 -7.39 7.02 -11.41
C LEU A 157 -7.29 7.27 -9.90
N ARG A 158 -6.81 8.46 -9.50
CA ARG A 158 -6.78 8.88 -8.10
C ARG A 158 -8.19 8.95 -7.52
N ASP A 159 -9.14 9.54 -8.24
CA ASP A 159 -10.55 9.61 -7.80
C ASP A 159 -11.16 8.21 -7.65
N GLN A 160 -10.89 7.30 -8.60
CA GLN A 160 -11.34 5.92 -8.54
C GLN A 160 -10.72 5.17 -7.35
N PHE A 161 -9.45 5.42 -7.05
CA PHE A 161 -8.80 4.84 -5.88
C PHE A 161 -9.41 5.35 -4.58
N LEU A 162 -9.68 6.66 -4.45
CA LEU A 162 -10.37 7.22 -3.28
C LEU A 162 -11.79 6.66 -3.11
N GLN A 163 -12.53 6.50 -4.21
CA GLN A 163 -13.84 5.84 -4.21
C GLN A 163 -13.74 4.38 -3.77
N LEU A 164 -12.70 3.65 -4.20
CA LEU A 164 -12.44 2.29 -3.76
C LEU A 164 -12.17 2.25 -2.25
N LEU A 165 -11.31 3.12 -1.72
CA LEU A 165 -11.04 3.20 -0.27
C LEU A 165 -12.32 3.47 0.53
N SER A 166 -13.19 4.36 0.04
CA SER A 166 -14.48 4.61 0.68
C SER A 166 -15.42 3.40 0.58
N ARG A 167 -15.46 2.70 -0.55
CA ARG A 167 -16.34 1.55 -0.76
C ARG A 167 -15.97 0.36 0.13
N GLU A 168 -14.67 0.14 0.34
CA GLU A 168 -14.14 -0.94 1.17
C GLU A 168 -13.97 -0.52 2.65
N ASN A 169 -14.64 0.56 3.10
CA ASN A 169 -14.63 1.08 4.47
C ASN A 169 -13.24 1.47 5.04
N VAL A 170 -12.23 1.67 4.18
CA VAL A 170 -10.88 2.05 4.61
C VAL A 170 -10.90 3.42 5.29
N MET A 171 -11.73 4.35 4.80
CA MET A 171 -11.87 5.69 5.38
C MET A 171 -12.41 5.64 6.80
N ASP A 172 -13.40 4.79 7.06
CA ASP A 172 -13.97 4.61 8.40
C ASP A 172 -12.96 3.99 9.36
N ILE A 173 -12.16 3.03 8.88
CA ILE A 173 -11.06 2.44 9.65
C ILE A 173 -10.03 3.51 10.05
N PHE A 174 -9.66 4.42 9.15
CA PHE A 174 -8.76 5.53 9.49
C PHE A 174 -9.35 6.40 10.60
N LEU A 175 -10.65 6.71 10.54
CA LEU A 175 -11.34 7.49 11.55
C LEU A 175 -11.35 6.78 12.91
N VAL A 176 -11.72 5.49 12.95
CA VAL A 176 -11.73 4.68 14.16
C VAL A 176 -10.35 4.65 14.80
N ILE A 177 -9.30 4.33 14.04
CA ILE A 177 -7.93 4.29 14.55
C ILE A 177 -7.53 5.67 15.08
N THR A 178 -7.88 6.75 14.37
CA THR A 178 -7.57 8.12 14.81
C THR A 178 -8.21 8.47 16.16
N GLN A 179 -9.46 8.07 16.37
CA GLN A 179 -10.16 8.29 17.65
C GLN A 179 -9.50 7.52 18.80
N THR A 180 -8.89 6.37 18.53
CA THR A 180 -8.23 5.56 19.57
C THR A 180 -6.88 6.12 20.03
N ILE A 181 -6.25 7.04 19.28
CA ILE A 181 -4.96 7.66 19.63
C ILE A 181 -5.00 8.40 20.97
N GLU A 182 -6.12 9.06 21.27
CA GLU A 182 -6.29 9.83 22.51
C GLU A 182 -6.48 8.93 23.75
N GLY A 183 -6.62 7.61 23.55
CA GLY A 183 -6.82 6.60 24.59
C GLY A 183 -5.56 6.17 25.35
N ARG A 184 -5.71 5.10 26.15
CA ARG A 184 -4.68 4.55 27.07
C ARG A 184 -3.52 3.85 26.35
N ASN A 185 -3.62 3.59 25.05
CA ASN A 185 -2.61 2.84 24.28
C ASN A 185 -1.48 3.74 23.79
N SER A 186 -0.37 3.75 24.54
CA SER A 186 0.84 4.52 24.20
C SER A 186 1.49 4.15 22.84
N LEU A 187 1.12 3.01 22.27
CA LEU A 187 1.63 2.51 20.98
C LEU A 187 1.18 3.38 19.81
N LEU A 188 -0.08 3.83 19.84
CA LEU A 188 -0.69 4.63 18.77
C LEU A 188 -0.08 6.02 18.63
N ARG A 189 0.51 6.56 19.71
CA ARG A 189 1.05 7.93 19.74
C ARG A 189 2.27 8.12 18.83
N HIS A 190 2.99 7.05 18.53
CA HIS A 190 4.21 7.13 17.73
C HIS A 190 3.92 7.32 16.23
N ASP A 191 2.73 6.92 15.77
CA ASP A 191 2.33 6.96 14.36
C ASP A 191 1.28 8.04 14.05
N ASN A 192 1.11 9.04 14.93
CA ASN A 192 0.26 10.21 14.65
C ASN A 192 0.64 10.89 13.33
N LEU A 193 1.93 10.88 12.98
CA LEU A 193 2.43 11.41 11.72
C LEU A 193 1.96 10.59 10.53
N LEU A 194 1.89 9.26 10.63
CA LEU A 194 1.40 8.39 9.56
C LEU A 194 -0.06 8.70 9.23
N LEU A 195 -0.91 8.85 10.25
CA LEU A 195 -2.32 9.19 10.05
C LEU A 195 -2.47 10.63 9.52
N LEU A 196 -1.66 11.57 10.01
CA LEU A 196 -1.65 12.94 9.49
C LEU A 196 -1.27 12.99 8.00
N GLU A 197 -0.27 12.21 7.58
CA GLU A 197 0.10 12.07 6.17
C GLU A 197 -1.04 11.46 5.34
N ILE A 198 -1.70 10.42 5.84
CA ILE A 198 -2.88 9.82 5.19
C ILE A 198 -3.95 10.89 4.95
N TYR A 199 -4.35 11.63 5.99
CA TYR A 199 -5.35 12.70 5.84
C TYR A 199 -4.88 13.83 4.93
N HIS A 200 -3.61 14.21 5.02
CA HIS A 200 -3.03 15.20 4.11
C HIS A 200 -3.19 14.75 2.66
N TYR A 201 -2.82 13.50 2.34
CA TYR A 201 -2.91 13.00 0.97
C TYR A 201 -4.35 12.71 0.51
N ILE A 202 -5.29 12.43 1.41
CA ILE A 202 -6.71 12.34 1.05
C ILE A 202 -7.25 13.72 0.63
N LEU A 203 -6.89 14.77 1.37
CA LEU A 203 -7.39 16.13 1.16
C LEU A 203 -6.60 16.91 0.10
N LEU A 204 -5.39 16.47 -0.23
CA LEU A 204 -4.55 17.11 -1.23
C LEU A 204 -5.25 17.11 -2.60
N GLY A 205 -5.56 18.30 -3.11
CA GLY A 205 -6.23 18.49 -4.40
C GLY A 205 -7.77 18.50 -4.34
N GLN A 206 -8.38 18.44 -3.16
CA GLN A 206 -9.80 18.72 -2.98
C GLN A 206 -9.99 20.22 -2.68
N ASP A 207 -10.68 20.95 -3.56
CA ASP A 207 -11.11 22.32 -3.28
C ASP A 207 -12.18 22.28 -2.19
N VAL A 208 -11.93 22.98 -1.07
CA VAL A 208 -12.86 23.12 0.09
C VAL A 208 -13.82 24.29 -0.12
#